data_AF-A0A953K1E8-F1
#
_entry.id   AF-A0A953K1E8-F1
#
_cell.length_a   1.000
_cell.length_b   1.000
_cell.length_c   1.000
_cell.angle_alpha   90.00
_cell.angle_beta   90.00
_cell.angle_gamma   90.00
#
_symmetry.space_group_name_H-M   'P 1'
#
loop_
_entity.id
_entity.type
_entity.pdbx_description
1 polymer ?
#
loop_
_entity_poly.entity_id
_entity_poly.type
_entity_poly.pdbx_seq_one_letter_code
_entity_poly.pdbx_strand_id
1 'polypeptide(L)'
;NYKEALVWLDKSMDLAQKENNRLAQLNLLVAQGNVYTRLGQTDRAQSLLTDAQKLSAELQAFVFEPTILKNIAENYAKQGRMKEAYESMVKYDLARDKIYGEESSRKIAQMEMAMDIQAKEKEVEVLKKDDTIKTMELRHIQMVVTIVVLSIVALVAFGNIYLHNKKSKVK
;
A
#
# COMPACT_ATOMS: atom_id res chain seq x y z
N ASN A 1 12.84 23.94 22.66
CA ASN A 1 12.21 24.32 23.97
C ASN A 1 10.68 24.40 23.79
N TYR A 2 9.82 24.03 24.75
CA TYR A 2 8.35 24.09 24.57
C TYR A 2 7.82 25.47 24.16
N LYS A 3 8.40 26.55 24.70
CA LYS A 3 8.01 27.93 24.32
C LYS A 3 8.35 28.24 22.87
N GLU A 4 9.48 27.73 22.40
CA GLU A 4 9.91 27.87 21.01
C GLU A 4 9.05 27.01 20.07
N ALA A 5 8.62 25.83 20.52
CA ALA A 5 7.68 25.00 19.76
C ALA A 5 6.35 25.75 19.52
N LEU A 6 5.84 26.48 20.51
CA LEU A 6 4.63 27.31 20.34
C LEU A 6 4.84 28.39 19.26
N VAL A 7 6.01 29.06 19.23
CA VAL A 7 6.30 30.06 18.18
C VAL A 7 6.24 29.46 16.78
N TRP A 8 6.77 28.25 16.59
CA TRP A 8 6.70 27.57 15.30
C TRP A 8 5.30 27.05 14.96
N LEU A 9 4.55 26.59 15.96
CA LEU A 9 3.16 26.16 15.79
C LEU A 9 2.26 27.36 15.41
N ASP A 10 2.47 28.54 15.99
CA ASP A 10 1.72 29.76 15.66
C ASP A 10 1.99 30.20 14.22
N LYS A 11 3.27 30.22 13.80
CA LYS A 11 3.62 30.49 12.39
C LYS A 11 2.99 29.49 11.42
N SER A 12 2.93 28.22 11.82
CA SER A 12 2.30 27.16 11.03
C SER A 12 0.78 27.34 10.98
N MET A 13 0.17 27.83 12.06
CA MET A 13 -1.25 28.13 12.13
C MET A 13 -1.62 29.26 11.17
N ASP A 14 -0.81 30.33 11.13
CA ASP A 14 -1.01 31.44 10.19
C ASP A 14 -0.97 30.96 8.73
N LEU A 15 -0.05 30.05 8.40
CA LEU A 15 0.04 29.46 7.06
C LEU A 15 -1.19 28.59 6.76
N ALA A 16 -1.56 27.70 7.68
CA ALA A 16 -2.73 26.83 7.53
C ALA A 16 -4.05 27.62 7.41
N GLN A 17 -4.14 28.80 8.05
CA GLN A 17 -5.27 29.72 7.88
C GLN A 17 -5.27 30.38 6.51
N LYS A 18 -4.13 30.90 6.04
CA LYS A 18 -4.00 31.49 4.69
C LYS A 18 -4.36 30.49 3.59
N GLU A 19 -3.99 29.23 3.76
CA GLU A 19 -4.29 28.15 2.83
C GLU A 19 -5.71 27.56 3.01
N ASN A 20 -6.48 28.03 4.00
CA ASN A 20 -7.77 27.45 4.39
C ASN A 20 -7.70 25.93 4.69
N ASN A 21 -6.53 25.45 5.12
CA ASN A 21 -6.29 24.04 5.39
C ASN A 21 -6.78 23.65 6.78
N ARG A 22 -8.08 23.33 6.88
CA ARG A 22 -8.73 22.99 8.16
C ARG A 22 -8.16 21.73 8.83
N LEU A 23 -7.64 20.76 8.06
CA LEU A 23 -6.99 19.57 8.63
C LEU A 23 -5.63 19.91 9.25
N ALA A 24 -4.85 20.78 8.63
CA ALA A 24 -3.61 21.28 9.22
C ALA A 24 -3.90 22.09 10.50
N GLN A 25 -4.92 22.95 10.47
CA GLN A 25 -5.37 23.69 11.66
C GLN A 25 -5.75 22.74 12.80
N LEU A 26 -6.50 21.67 12.52
CA LEU A 26 -6.84 20.64 13.50
C LEU A 26 -5.59 20.03 14.13
N ASN A 27 -4.64 19.58 13.32
CA ASN A 27 -3.40 18.98 13.82
C ASN A 27 -2.59 19.95 14.70
N LEU A 28 -2.53 21.23 14.30
CA LEU A 28 -1.84 22.27 15.04
C LEU A 28 -2.53 22.58 16.38
N LEU A 29 -3.86 22.61 16.44
CA LEU A 29 -4.61 22.78 17.69
C LEU A 29 -4.29 21.64 18.68
N VAL A 30 -4.26 20.39 18.19
CA VAL A 30 -3.89 19.22 19.01
C VAL A 30 -2.47 19.34 19.54
N ALA A 31 -1.52 19.75 18.70
CA ALA A 31 -0.13 19.93 19.06
C ALA A 31 0.06 21.07 20.09
N GLN A 32 -0.54 22.23 19.86
CA GLN A 32 -0.50 23.35 20.81
C GLN A 32 -1.13 22.95 22.14
N GLY A 33 -2.28 22.26 22.12
CA GLY A 33 -2.93 21.72 23.32
C GLY A 33 -1.99 20.84 24.13
N ASN A 34 -1.31 19.89 23.50
CA ASN A 34 -0.32 19.03 24.17
C ASN A 34 0.83 19.86 24.78
N VAL A 35 1.38 20.81 24.03
CA VAL A 35 2.48 21.65 24.52
C VAL A 35 2.05 22.49 25.72
N TYR A 36 0.85 23.08 25.70
CA TYR A 36 0.31 23.81 26.85
C TYR A 36 0.08 22.90 28.07
N THR A 37 -0.38 21.66 27.87
CA THR A 37 -0.46 20.65 28.95
C THR A 37 0.93 20.38 29.55
N ARG A 38 1.96 20.21 28.73
CA ARG A 38 3.35 20.00 29.19
C ARG A 38 3.91 21.20 29.95
N LEU A 39 3.51 22.41 29.56
CA LEU A 39 3.86 23.67 30.24
C LEU A 39 3.06 23.92 31.53
N GLY A 40 2.08 23.07 31.86
CA GLY A 40 1.20 23.26 33.02
C GLY A 40 0.14 24.34 32.82
N GLN A 41 -0.02 24.88 31.61
CA GLN A 41 -1.08 25.84 31.27
C GLN A 41 -2.35 25.09 30.89
N THR A 42 -2.93 24.40 31.86
CA THR A 42 -3.98 23.40 31.65
C THR A 42 -5.28 23.97 31.08
N ASP A 43 -5.63 25.21 31.39
CA ASP A 43 -6.86 25.84 30.89
C ASP A 43 -6.76 26.17 29.41
N ARG A 44 -5.60 26.69 28.97
CA ARG A 44 -5.32 26.94 27.55
C ARG A 44 -5.31 25.64 26.76
N ALA A 45 -4.67 24.61 27.31
CA ALA A 45 -4.70 23.29 26.71
C ALA A 45 -6.13 22.76 26.58
N GLN A 46 -6.95 22.92 27.61
CA GLN A 46 -8.35 22.47 27.59
C GLN A 46 -9.14 23.14 26.47
N SER A 47 -9.00 24.46 26.32
CA SER A 47 -9.67 25.22 25.24
C SER A 47 -9.26 24.67 23.87
N LEU A 48 -7.96 24.59 23.60
CA LEU A 48 -7.43 24.15 22.30
C LEU A 48 -7.82 22.70 21.97
N LEU A 49 -7.81 21.81 22.96
CA LEU A 49 -8.21 20.43 22.78
C LEU A 49 -9.73 20.29 22.55
N THR A 50 -10.53 21.17 23.16
CA THR A 50 -11.99 21.23 22.91
C THR A 50 -12.27 21.74 21.50
N ASP A 51 -11.56 22.78 21.06
CA ASP A 51 -11.65 23.29 19.69
C ASP A 51 -11.22 22.23 18.67
N ALA A 52 -10.14 21.50 18.95
CA ALA A 52 -9.70 20.37 18.14
C ALA A 52 -10.76 19.26 18.08
N GLN A 53 -11.40 18.92 19.19
CA GLN A 53 -12.46 17.91 19.22
C GLN A 53 -13.67 18.34 18.37
N LYS A 54 -14.10 19.60 18.51
CA LYS A 54 -15.20 20.15 17.71
C LYS A 54 -14.86 20.17 16.22
N LEU A 55 -13.67 20.65 15.87
CA LEU A 55 -13.21 20.71 14.49
C LEU A 55 -13.05 19.31 13.89
N SER A 56 -12.55 18.34 14.65
CA SER A 56 -12.48 16.94 14.23
C SER A 56 -13.86 16.39 13.90
N ALA A 57 -14.88 16.68 14.74
CA ALA A 57 -16.26 16.27 14.47
C ALA A 57 -16.87 16.96 13.24
N GLU A 58 -16.65 18.28 13.08
CA GLU A 58 -17.11 19.04 11.91
C GLU A 58 -16.51 18.51 10.59
N LEU A 59 -15.22 18.15 10.62
CA LEU A 59 -14.50 17.61 9.46
C LEU A 59 -14.72 16.11 9.27
N GLN A 60 -15.43 15.44 10.19
CA GLN A 60 -15.53 13.97 10.25
C GLN A 60 -14.16 13.28 10.27
N ALA A 61 -13.16 13.96 10.83
CA ALA A 61 -11.77 13.52 10.89
C ALA A 61 -11.51 12.67 12.15
N PHE A 62 -12.28 11.58 12.30
CA PHE A 62 -12.28 10.71 13.49
C PHE A 62 -10.93 10.01 13.75
N VAL A 63 -10.04 9.96 12.75
CA VAL A 63 -8.67 9.46 12.92
C VAL A 63 -7.87 10.26 13.97
N PHE A 64 -8.25 11.52 14.24
CA PHE A 64 -7.63 12.36 15.27
C PHE A 64 -8.20 12.13 16.68
N GLU A 65 -9.37 11.50 16.79
CA GLU A 65 -10.12 11.36 18.04
C GLU A 65 -9.30 10.66 19.14
N PRO A 66 -8.56 9.55 18.88
CA PRO A 66 -7.71 8.95 19.90
C PRO A 66 -6.65 9.94 20.43
N THR A 67 -5.95 10.64 19.55
CA THR A 67 -4.90 11.58 19.94
C THR A 67 -5.45 12.75 20.77
N ILE A 68 -6.62 13.27 20.38
CA ILE A 68 -7.31 14.34 21.12
C ILE A 68 -7.70 13.86 22.52
N LEU A 69 -8.34 12.68 22.62
CA LEU A 69 -8.78 12.12 23.90
C LEU A 69 -7.62 11.82 24.84
N LYS A 70 -6.51 11.30 24.31
CA LYS A 70 -5.28 11.10 25.10
C LYS A 70 -4.74 12.41 25.66
N ASN A 71 -4.68 13.46 24.85
CA ASN A 71 -4.22 14.77 25.31
C ASN A 71 -5.17 15.38 26.35
N ILE A 72 -6.49 15.20 26.20
CA ILE A 72 -7.47 15.63 27.21
C ILE A 72 -7.27 14.87 28.52
N ALA A 73 -7.05 13.55 28.47
CA ALA A 73 -6.78 12.74 29.64
C ALA A 73 -5.50 13.20 30.37
N GLU A 74 -4.42 13.44 29.64
CA GLU A 74 -3.17 13.98 30.19
C GLU A 74 -3.37 15.37 30.80
N ASN A 75 -4.19 16.22 30.18
CA ASN A 75 -4.51 17.54 30.69
C ASN A 75 -5.31 17.49 31.99
N TYR A 76 -6.32 16.63 32.07
CA TYR A 76 -7.07 16.42 33.31
C TYR A 76 -6.21 15.84 34.42
N ALA A 77 -5.32 14.91 34.10
CA ALA A 77 -4.36 14.38 35.08
C ALA A 77 -3.46 15.50 35.64
N LYS A 78 -3.02 16.44 34.79
CA LYS A 78 -2.25 17.62 35.21
C LYS A 78 -3.03 18.59 36.09
N GLN A 79 -4.36 18.64 35.94
CA GLN A 79 -5.27 19.40 36.81
C GLN A 79 -5.57 18.69 38.14
N GLY A 80 -5.09 17.46 38.37
CA GLY A 80 -5.47 16.63 39.51
C GLY A 80 -6.86 16.00 39.38
N ARG A 81 -7.49 16.10 38.21
CA ARG A 81 -8.84 15.61 37.90
C ARG A 81 -8.78 14.17 37.41
N MET A 82 -8.43 13.27 38.33
CA MET A 82 -8.10 11.87 38.00
C MET A 82 -9.30 11.10 37.44
N LYS A 83 -10.52 11.41 37.90
CA LYS A 83 -11.75 10.78 37.39
C LYS A 83 -11.96 11.10 35.92
N GLU A 84 -11.92 12.37 35.55
CA GLU A 84 -12.10 12.80 34.16
C GLU A 84 -10.95 12.35 33.26
N ALA A 85 -9.73 12.29 33.80
CA ALA A 85 -8.59 11.71 33.11
C ALA A 85 -8.83 10.23 32.78
N TYR A 86 -9.29 9.45 33.75
CA TYR A 86 -9.61 8.04 33.55
C TYR A 86 -10.75 7.84 32.55
N GLU A 87 -11.86 8.58 32.68
CA GLU A 87 -12.98 8.51 31.74
C GLU A 87 -12.55 8.86 30.30
N SER A 88 -11.68 9.87 30.15
CA SER A 88 -11.11 10.25 28.86
C SER A 88 -10.18 9.16 28.30
N MET A 89 -9.42 8.48 29.16
CA MET A 89 -8.55 7.37 28.75
C MET A 89 -9.36 6.15 28.30
N VAL A 90 -10.46 5.83 28.97
CA VAL A 90 -11.37 4.75 28.54
C VAL A 90 -11.95 5.05 27.15
N LYS A 91 -12.37 6.31 26.90
CA LYS A 91 -12.82 6.74 25.57
C LYS A 91 -11.70 6.65 24.54
N TYR A 92 -10.48 7.01 24.91
CA TYR A 92 -9.31 6.87 24.06
C TYR A 92 -9.08 5.41 23.64
N ASP A 93 -9.12 4.47 24.57
CA ASP A 93 -8.91 3.05 24.27
C ASP A 93 -9.99 2.54 23.30
N LEU A 94 -11.26 2.87 23.53
CA LEU A 94 -12.36 2.52 22.61
C LEU A 94 -12.18 3.13 21.21
N ALA A 95 -11.81 4.41 21.14
CA ALA A 95 -11.58 5.09 19.87
C ALA A 95 -10.36 4.52 19.12
N ARG A 96 -9.28 4.23 19.84
CA ARG A 96 -8.07 3.58 19.31
C ARG A 96 -8.42 2.21 18.73
N ASP A 97 -9.10 1.37 19.50
CA ASP A 97 -9.41 0.02 19.06
C ASP A 97 -10.33 0.02 17.83
N LYS A 98 -11.28 0.96 17.76
CA LYS A 98 -12.10 1.17 16.55
C LYS A 98 -11.26 1.57 15.34
N ILE A 99 -10.43 2.62 15.45
CA ILE A 99 -9.66 3.16 14.33
C ILE A 99 -8.57 2.19 13.85
N TYR A 100 -7.78 1.65 14.78
CA TYR A 100 -6.63 0.82 14.45
C TYR A 100 -6.98 -0.66 14.29
N GLY A 101 -8.06 -1.15 14.92
CA GLY A 101 -8.57 -2.49 14.68
C GLY A 101 -9.09 -2.69 13.25
N GLU A 102 -9.80 -1.68 12.71
CA GLU A 102 -10.24 -1.68 11.32
C GLU A 102 -9.06 -1.60 10.33
N GLU A 103 -8.07 -0.75 10.61
CA GLU A 103 -6.89 -0.60 9.74
C GLU A 103 -6.04 -1.88 9.69
N SER A 104 -5.80 -2.50 10.86
CA SER A 104 -5.06 -3.76 10.94
C SER A 104 -5.76 -4.89 10.16
N SER A 105 -7.08 -5.03 10.35
CA SER A 105 -7.89 -6.01 9.62
C SER A 105 -7.84 -5.78 8.10
N ARG A 106 -7.91 -4.53 7.67
CA ARG A 106 -7.79 -4.17 6.24
C ARG A 106 -6.43 -4.53 5.67
N LYS A 107 -5.36 -4.31 6.43
CA LYS A 107 -3.99 -4.59 5.99
C LYS A 107 -3.71 -6.09 5.88
N ILE A 108 -4.27 -6.90 6.78
CA ILE A 108 -4.24 -8.37 6.69
C ILE A 108 -4.95 -8.83 5.43
N ALA A 109 -6.18 -8.36 5.17
CA ALA A 109 -6.93 -8.72 3.97
C ALA A 109 -6.20 -8.31 2.67
N GLN A 110 -5.54 -7.15 2.64
CA GLN A 110 -4.72 -6.73 1.50
C GLN A 110 -3.50 -7.62 1.29
N MET A 111 -2.86 -8.06 2.37
CA MET A 111 -1.72 -8.97 2.30
C MET A 111 -2.13 -10.36 1.80
N GLU A 112 -3.24 -10.90 2.30
CA GLU A 112 -3.81 -12.18 1.82
C GLU A 112 -4.15 -12.12 0.32
N MET A 113 -4.77 -11.02 -0.13
CA MET A 113 -5.06 -10.82 -1.55
C MET A 113 -3.77 -10.75 -2.40
N ALA A 114 -2.75 -10.03 -1.93
CA ALA A 114 -1.47 -9.95 -2.63
C ALA A 114 -0.78 -11.33 -2.73
N MET A 115 -0.88 -12.16 -1.68
CA MET A 115 -0.35 -13.53 -1.69
C MET A 115 -1.10 -14.43 -2.68
N ASP A 116 -2.43 -14.35 -2.75
CA ASP A 116 -3.23 -15.10 -3.74
C ASP A 116 -2.89 -14.69 -5.19
N ILE A 117 -2.72 -13.38 -5.43
CA ILE A 117 -2.29 -12.86 -6.74
C ILE A 117 -0.91 -13.42 -7.10
N GLN A 118 0.06 -13.36 -6.17
CA GLN A 118 1.40 -13.90 -6.42
C GLN A 118 1.39 -15.41 -6.69
N ALA A 119 0.56 -16.17 -5.98
CA ALA A 119 0.41 -17.61 -6.22
C ALA A 119 -0.12 -17.90 -7.64
N LYS A 120 -1.15 -17.16 -8.08
CA LYS A 120 -1.71 -17.26 -9.43
C LYS A 120 -0.75 -16.80 -10.51
N GLU A 121 0.00 -15.72 -10.29
CA GLU A 121 1.03 -15.27 -11.24
C GLU A 121 2.11 -16.33 -11.45
N LYS A 122 2.52 -16.99 -10.36
CA LYS A 122 3.50 -18.08 -10.43
C LYS A 122 2.94 -19.30 -11.16
N GLU A 123 1.67 -19.65 -10.93
CA GLU A 123 1.00 -20.71 -11.68
C GLU A 123 0.94 -20.39 -13.18
N VAL A 124 0.56 -19.16 -13.54
CA VAL A 124 0.54 -18.67 -14.92
C VAL A 124 1.95 -18.68 -15.54
N GLU A 125 2.99 -18.33 -14.78
CA GLU A 125 4.37 -18.40 -15.25
C GLU A 125 4.80 -19.83 -15.56
N VAL A 126 4.45 -20.78 -14.68
CA VAL A 126 4.72 -22.22 -14.90
C VAL A 126 3.99 -22.72 -16.14
N LEU A 127 2.69 -22.41 -16.28
CA LEU A 127 1.90 -22.80 -17.45
C LEU A 127 2.46 -22.22 -18.75
N LYS A 128 2.94 -20.96 -18.74
CA LYS A 128 3.61 -20.35 -19.89
C LYS A 128 4.92 -21.05 -20.23
N LYS A 129 5.73 -21.44 -19.24
CA LYS A 129 6.96 -22.20 -19.47
C LYS A 129 6.66 -23.54 -20.11
N ASP A 130 5.67 -24.27 -19.60
CA ASP A 130 5.25 -25.55 -20.18
C ASP A 130 4.76 -25.41 -21.63
N ASP A 131 4.01 -24.35 -21.94
CA ASP A 131 3.58 -24.05 -23.31
C ASP A 131 4.76 -23.72 -24.23
N THR A 132 5.73 -22.93 -23.76
CA THR A 132 6.95 -22.66 -24.53
C THR A 132 7.78 -23.92 -24.77
N ILE A 133 7.87 -24.82 -23.79
CA ILE A 133 8.58 -26.10 -23.95
C ILE A 133 7.86 -26.96 -25.00
N LYS A 134 6.54 -27.14 -24.88
CA LYS A 134 5.74 -27.91 -25.85
C LYS A 134 5.87 -27.36 -27.28
N THR A 135 5.80 -26.03 -27.44
CA THR A 135 5.94 -25.42 -28.77
C THR A 135 7.35 -25.55 -29.33
N MET A 136 8.39 -25.53 -28.49
CA MET A 136 9.77 -25.84 -28.90
C MET A 136 9.94 -27.30 -29.32
N GLU A 137 9.38 -28.25 -28.57
CA GLU A 137 9.41 -29.68 -28.91
C GLU A 137 8.70 -29.94 -30.25
N LEU A 138 7.51 -29.36 -30.45
CA LEU A 138 6.78 -29.45 -31.71
C LEU A 138 7.59 -28.87 -32.87
N ARG A 139 8.25 -27.72 -32.68
CA ARG A 139 9.12 -27.11 -33.70
C ARG A 139 10.33 -27.99 -34.00
N HIS A 140 10.94 -28.59 -32.98
CA HIS A 140 12.06 -29.50 -33.15
C HIS A 140 11.67 -30.72 -33.99
N ILE A 141 10.54 -31.36 -33.66
CA ILE A 141 9.97 -32.49 -34.42
C ILE A 141 9.68 -32.06 -35.86
N GLN A 142 9.05 -30.90 -36.08
CA GLN A 142 8.76 -30.39 -37.42
C GLN A 142 10.03 -30.16 -38.25
N MET A 143 11.10 -29.61 -37.66
CA MET A 143 12.40 -29.46 -38.34
C MET A 143 12.99 -30.80 -38.75
N VAL A 144 12.99 -31.79 -37.85
CA VAL A 144 13.49 -33.14 -38.15
C VAL A 144 12.69 -33.79 -39.27
N VAL A 145 11.35 -33.77 -39.19
CA VAL A 145 10.47 -34.31 -40.24
C VAL A 145 10.73 -33.63 -41.58
N THR A 146 10.88 -32.31 -41.59
CA THR A 146 11.15 -31.55 -42.83
C THR A 146 12.49 -31.95 -43.46
N ILE A 147 13.56 -32.08 -42.66
CA ILE A 147 14.88 -32.50 -43.13
C ILE A 147 14.82 -33.92 -43.71
N VAL A 148 14.13 -34.85 -43.05
CA VAL A 148 13.97 -36.23 -43.53
C VAL A 148 13.22 -36.26 -44.87
N VAL A 149 12.12 -35.52 -45.00
CA VAL A 149 11.35 -35.43 -46.25
C VAL A 149 12.20 -34.87 -47.39
N LEU A 150 12.93 -33.77 -47.15
CA LEU A 150 13.84 -33.18 -48.15
C LEU A 150 14.95 -34.15 -48.58
N SER A 151 15.48 -34.92 -47.64
CA SER A 151 16.51 -35.93 -47.91
C SER A 151 16.00 -37.05 -48.81
N ILE A 152 14.77 -37.54 -48.56
CA ILE A 152 14.12 -38.56 -49.40
C ILE A 152 13.86 -38.02 -50.81
N VAL A 153 13.34 -36.79 -50.92
CA VAL A 153 13.09 -36.14 -52.23
C VAL A 153 14.38 -35.99 -53.02
N ALA A 154 15.47 -35.56 -52.38
CA ALA A 154 16.78 -35.44 -53.02
C ALA A 154 17.30 -36.79 -53.54
N LEU A 155 17.17 -37.86 -52.76
CA LEU A 155 17.57 -39.22 -53.18
C LEU A 155 16.76 -39.70 -54.39
N VAL A 156 15.44 -39.49 -54.40
CA VAL A 156 14.57 -39.85 -55.54
C VAL A 156 14.93 -39.06 -56.79
N ALA A 157 15.13 -37.74 -56.67
CA ALA A 157 15.54 -36.88 -57.77
C ALA A 157 16.91 -37.30 -58.34
N PHE A 158 17.88 -37.58 -57.46
CA PHE A 158 19.20 -38.04 -57.84
C PHE A 158 19.17 -39.39 -58.55
N GLY A 159 18.37 -40.34 -58.04
CA GLY A 159 18.14 -41.64 -58.67
C GLY A 159 17.55 -41.52 -60.09
N ASN A 160 16.55 -40.64 -60.27
CA ASN A 160 15.95 -40.38 -61.57
C ASN A 160 16.94 -39.77 -62.57
N ILE A 161 17.71 -38.75 -62.15
CA ILE A 161 18.73 -38.12 -63.00
C ILE A 161 19.81 -39.13 -63.41
N TYR A 162 20.27 -39.97 -62.47
CA TYR A 162 21.26 -41.00 -62.75
C TYR A 162 20.76 -42.03 -63.78
N LEU A 163 19.51 -42.49 -63.65
CA LEU A 163 18.89 -43.40 -64.62
C LEU A 163 18.72 -42.76 -66.00
N HIS A 164 18.37 -41.46 -66.07
CA HIS A 164 18.23 -40.73 -67.33
C HIS A 164 19.58 -40.59 -68.06
N ASN A 165 20.63 -40.17 -67.35
CA ASN A 165 21.98 -40.03 -67.91
C ASN A 165 22.54 -41.36 -68.42
N LYS A 166 22.23 -42.48 -67.75
CA LYS A 166 22.61 -43.81 -68.22
C LYS A 166 21.88 -44.19 -69.51
N LYS A 167 20.59 -43.88 -69.66
CA LYS A 167 19.83 -44.17 -70.89
C LYS A 167 20.27 -43.28 -72.07
N SER A 168 20.66 -42.03 -71.83
CA SER A 168 21.12 -41.12 -72.90
C SER A 168 22.49 -41.47 -73.48
N LYS A 169 23.34 -42.23 -72.77
CA LYS A 169 24.65 -42.69 -73.27
C LYS A 169 24.61 -43.99 -74.09
N VAL A 170 23.45 -44.62 -74.25
CA VAL A 170 23.26 -45.92 -74.92
C VAL A 170 22.52 -45.78 -76.26
N LYS A 171 22.40 -44.56 -76.79
CA LYS A 171 21.98 -44.28 -78.17
C LYS A 171 23.15 -43.69 -78.93
#